data_AF-A0A6A4ZVC0-F1
#
_entry.id   AF-A0A6A4ZVC0-F1
#
_cell.length_a   1.000
_cell.length_b   1.000
_cell.length_c   1.000
_cell.angle_alpha   90.00
_cell.angle_beta   90.00
_cell.angle_gamma   90.00
#
_symmetry.space_group_name_H-M   'P 1'
#
loop_
_entity.id
_entity.type
_entity.pdbx_description
1 polymer ?
#
loop_
_entity_poly.entity_id
_entity_poly.type
_entity_poly.pdbx_seq_one_letter_code
_entity_poly.pdbx_strand_id
1 'polypeptide(L)'
;MLEPQHKGKWHATAVDLCAAYALPRDDAVACQILTTLLDGRDGGAAAEAFGRTQRWDVASRRSSQLTHVYVNPPHTSARAARRHLSATSSQIPTHDIADHAHQLSLVQATLDTPLTVHLVETSSQIDTMLTWMDRATNEMTMVVGLDCEWRPRAFNPTRVDGHNDDLYDLGVTVVQLAFPNGHVFVLDCMATCVMMSAVFDRLCRPWIVVTGFCVSGDLDRLVGSYPALARTFQSPHWTCVDLRRVAMSRVRRLAGVGLASLASTFLNHTMPKHQQCSDWAARPLTAAQVEYAALDAHIVRVLLLYFTADLKEPTICSTSTTSDDPPPGTRVHTNSWPSSWRVVHPLQSYLGEDDVAAAVTSWGLSGSFYTVPDHPRHGVMVKTVAWTVHTRQQTSHYLAVVLDLHKTIDVPKLQAFVATTFLTACPDTMALTSERDLMHVFGYSRGSIGPVGLRCQARVHVVVDVSLVHEASVIYCGAGARHRVVALCPSQLIALSPRLAVSTCAVGSKGDI
;
A
#
# COMPACT_ATOMS: atom_id res chain seq x y z
N MET A 1 12.91 -8.85 22.52
CA MET A 1 13.33 -7.43 22.35
C MET A 1 12.85 -6.97 20.97
N LEU A 2 12.03 -5.92 20.87
CA LEU A 2 11.35 -5.58 19.61
C LEU A 2 12.30 -4.96 18.58
N GLU A 3 12.25 -5.43 17.33
CA GLU A 3 12.97 -4.78 16.23
C GLU A 3 12.47 -3.34 15.99
N PRO A 4 13.34 -2.39 15.57
CA PRO A 4 12.98 -0.97 15.49
C PRO A 4 11.89 -0.64 14.48
N GLN A 5 11.74 -1.46 13.44
CA GLN A 5 11.06 -1.13 12.17
C GLN A 5 9.52 -1.30 12.17
N HIS A 6 8.90 -1.63 13.31
CA HIS A 6 7.46 -1.94 13.40
C HIS A 6 6.65 -1.05 14.37
N LYS A 7 7.27 -0.07 15.05
CA LYS A 7 6.63 0.77 16.10
C LYS A 7 5.85 2.02 15.60
N GLY A 8 5.11 1.89 14.49
CA GLY A 8 4.32 3.02 13.95
C GLY A 8 3.07 2.67 13.14
N LYS A 9 3.06 1.55 12.40
CA LYS A 9 2.01 1.27 11.39
C LYS A 9 0.60 0.97 11.93
N TRP A 10 0.46 0.55 13.19
CA TRP A 10 -0.86 0.27 13.80
C TRP A 10 -1.73 1.52 13.92
N HIS A 11 -1.11 2.68 14.19
CA HIS A 11 -1.81 3.94 14.36
C HIS A 11 -2.48 4.42 13.06
N ALA A 12 -1.80 4.30 11.90
CA ALA A 12 -2.37 4.71 10.61
C ALA A 12 -3.65 3.94 10.26
N THR A 13 -3.67 2.62 10.42
CA THR A 13 -4.88 1.83 10.18
C THR A 13 -6.00 2.15 11.18
N ALA A 14 -5.68 2.40 12.46
CA ALA A 14 -6.67 2.87 13.42
C ALA A 14 -7.26 4.24 13.02
N VAL A 15 -6.44 5.13 12.45
CA VAL A 15 -6.83 6.43 11.92
C VAL A 15 -7.72 6.31 10.69
N ASP A 16 -7.36 5.47 9.72
CA ASP A 16 -8.16 5.25 8.50
C ASP A 16 -9.54 4.66 8.83
N LEU A 17 -9.61 3.75 9.80
CA LEU A 17 -10.87 3.23 10.32
C LEU A 17 -11.64 4.31 11.08
N CYS A 18 -10.99 5.08 11.96
CA CYS A 18 -11.62 6.24 12.64
C CYS A 18 -12.21 7.26 11.63
N ALA A 19 -11.52 7.51 10.51
CA ALA A 19 -12.05 8.31 9.40
C ALA A 19 -13.30 7.69 8.78
N ALA A 20 -13.20 6.41 8.36
CA ALA A 20 -14.28 5.69 7.67
C ALA A 20 -15.54 5.54 8.52
N TYR A 21 -15.40 5.39 9.85
CA TYR A 21 -16.52 5.22 10.78
C TYR A 21 -17.00 6.53 11.44
N ALA A 22 -16.35 7.66 11.17
CA ALA A 22 -16.54 8.94 11.89
C ALA A 22 -16.48 8.75 13.42
N LEU A 23 -15.42 8.07 13.87
CA LEU A 23 -15.15 7.72 15.25
C LEU A 23 -13.81 8.34 15.73
N PRO A 24 -13.65 8.58 17.04
CA PRO A 24 -14.68 8.53 18.08
C PRO A 24 -15.65 9.72 17.98
N ARG A 25 -16.90 9.51 18.41
CA ARG A 25 -17.91 10.56 18.45
C ARG A 25 -17.84 11.42 19.70
N ASP A 26 -17.18 10.95 20.76
CA ASP A 26 -16.97 11.71 21.99
C ASP A 26 -15.66 12.53 21.93
N ASP A 27 -15.71 13.77 22.44
CA ASP A 27 -14.59 14.72 22.41
C ASP A 27 -13.46 14.30 23.37
N ALA A 28 -13.78 13.70 24.53
CA ALA A 28 -12.78 13.25 25.49
C ALA A 28 -12.08 11.98 25.02
N VAL A 29 -12.81 11.03 24.42
CA VAL A 29 -12.22 9.85 23.76
C VAL A 29 -11.35 10.27 22.56
N ALA A 30 -11.76 11.29 21.78
CA ALA A 30 -10.92 11.85 20.72
C ALA A 30 -9.59 12.40 21.29
N CYS A 31 -9.66 13.16 22.38
CA CYS A 31 -8.48 13.65 23.09
C CYS A 31 -7.60 12.51 23.61
N GLN A 32 -8.18 11.45 24.18
CA GLN A 32 -7.43 10.34 24.75
C GLN A 32 -6.74 9.46 23.68
N ILE A 33 -7.41 9.22 22.54
CA ILE A 33 -6.80 8.56 21.38
C ILE A 33 -5.64 9.41 20.85
N LEU A 34 -5.82 10.73 20.76
CA LEU A 34 -4.76 11.65 20.36
C LEU A 34 -3.55 11.61 21.29
N THR A 35 -3.74 11.65 22.62
CA THR A 35 -2.64 11.49 23.59
C THR A 35 -1.93 10.14 23.40
N THR A 36 -2.69 9.05 23.24
CA THR A 36 -2.15 7.70 23.03
C THR A 36 -1.32 7.61 21.74
N LEU A 37 -1.76 8.29 20.68
CA LEU A 37 -1.01 8.42 19.42
C LEU A 37 0.32 9.17 19.65
N LEU A 38 0.29 10.29 20.38
CA LEU A 38 1.45 11.14 20.67
C LEU A 38 2.51 10.47 21.56
N ASP A 39 2.10 9.60 22.49
CA ASP A 39 3.00 8.82 23.34
C ASP A 39 3.75 7.69 22.57
N GLY A 40 3.40 7.45 21.31
CA GLY A 40 4.07 6.50 20.42
C GLY A 40 5.38 7.02 19.81
N ARG A 41 6.36 6.14 19.56
CA ARG A 41 7.67 6.54 18.98
C ARG A 41 7.59 7.22 17.60
N ASP A 42 6.57 6.89 16.80
CA ASP A 42 6.29 7.50 15.49
C ASP A 42 5.08 8.47 15.54
N GLY A 43 4.67 8.90 16.74
CA GLY A 43 3.33 9.40 17.04
C GLY A 43 2.83 10.60 16.23
N GLY A 44 3.72 11.53 15.86
CA GLY A 44 3.34 12.79 15.20
C GLY A 44 2.55 12.60 13.89
N ALA A 45 3.02 11.74 12.98
CA ALA A 45 2.38 11.59 11.68
C ALA A 45 0.98 10.96 11.77
N ALA A 46 0.78 10.03 12.71
CA ALA A 46 -0.52 9.41 12.92
C ALA A 46 -1.46 10.28 13.78
N ALA A 47 -0.92 11.06 14.72
CA ALA A 47 -1.67 12.09 15.45
C ALA A 47 -2.18 13.21 14.52
N GLU A 48 -1.34 13.68 13.59
CA GLU A 48 -1.73 14.64 12.55
C GLU A 48 -2.78 14.06 11.59
N ALA A 49 -2.59 12.81 11.14
CA ALA A 49 -3.56 12.13 10.29
C ALA A 49 -4.90 11.94 11.00
N PHE A 50 -4.90 11.43 12.24
CA PHE A 50 -6.07 11.34 13.11
C PHE A 50 -6.77 12.69 13.22
N GLY A 51 -6.01 13.76 13.42
CA GLY A 51 -6.59 15.07 13.60
C GLY A 51 -7.38 15.57 12.39
N ARG A 52 -6.86 15.33 11.19
CA ARG A 52 -7.59 15.65 9.94
C ARG A 52 -8.91 14.88 9.83
N THR A 53 -8.99 13.63 10.31
CA THR A 53 -10.26 12.87 10.32
C THR A 53 -11.30 13.47 11.26
N GLN A 54 -10.85 14.15 12.33
CA GLN A 54 -11.71 14.82 13.31
C GLN A 54 -12.11 16.26 12.92
N ARG A 55 -11.87 16.68 11.67
CA ARG A 55 -12.08 18.07 11.17
C ARG A 55 -11.37 19.14 12.02
N TRP A 56 -10.15 18.84 12.46
CA TRP A 56 -9.33 19.75 13.27
C TRP A 56 -8.97 21.04 12.51
N ASP A 57 -8.94 21.00 11.18
CA ASP A 57 -8.85 22.15 10.28
C ASP A 57 -10.06 23.12 10.35
N VAL A 58 -11.18 22.69 10.95
CA VAL A 58 -12.41 23.50 11.11
C VAL A 58 -12.53 24.02 12.54
N ALA A 59 -12.61 25.35 12.68
CA ALA A 59 -12.79 26.04 13.95
C ALA A 59 -14.04 25.52 14.71
N SER A 60 -13.81 24.80 15.79
CA SER A 60 -14.84 24.07 16.55
C SER A 60 -14.36 23.79 17.97
N ARG A 61 -15.28 23.51 18.90
CA ARG A 61 -14.93 23.12 20.29
C ARG A 61 -13.96 21.92 20.31
N ARG A 62 -14.25 20.89 19.50
CA ARG A 62 -13.40 19.71 19.29
C ARG A 62 -12.00 20.10 18.79
N SER A 63 -11.91 20.92 17.74
CA SER A 63 -10.62 21.40 17.22
C SER A 63 -9.80 22.13 18.28
N SER A 64 -10.42 23.00 19.09
CA SER A 64 -9.75 23.69 20.20
C SER A 64 -9.24 22.72 21.27
N GLN A 65 -10.03 21.70 21.64
CA GLN A 65 -9.63 20.68 22.63
C GLN A 65 -8.50 19.79 22.11
N LEU A 66 -8.59 19.31 20.87
CA LEU A 66 -7.54 18.50 20.24
C LEU A 66 -6.24 19.31 20.05
N THR A 67 -6.34 20.58 19.67
CA THR A 67 -5.18 21.50 19.61
C THR A 67 -4.52 21.65 20.98
N HIS A 68 -5.30 21.85 22.04
CA HIS A 68 -4.80 21.94 23.41
C HIS A 68 -4.09 20.64 23.86
N VAL A 69 -4.63 19.48 23.48
CA VAL A 69 -4.03 18.16 23.77
C VAL A 69 -2.78 17.89 22.96
N TYR A 70 -2.66 18.42 21.75
CA TYR A 70 -1.47 18.23 20.92
C TYR A 70 -0.27 19.06 21.37
N VAL A 71 -0.51 20.29 21.82
CA VAL A 71 0.54 21.30 22.08
C VAL A 71 1.17 21.18 23.48
N ASN A 72 0.44 20.70 24.48
CA ASN A 72 0.86 20.68 25.89
C ASN A 72 1.60 19.42 26.45
N PRO A 73 1.65 18.23 25.81
CA PRO A 73 2.33 17.06 26.41
C PRO A 73 3.86 17.19 26.52
N PRO A 74 4.50 16.60 27.54
CA PRO A 74 5.96 16.67 27.74
C PRO A 74 6.78 15.94 26.65
N HIS A 75 6.14 15.06 25.87
CA HIS A 75 6.76 14.35 24.74
C HIS A 75 6.54 15.04 23.39
N THR A 76 5.61 16.00 23.30
CA THR A 76 5.52 16.89 22.13
C THR A 76 6.73 17.82 22.18
N SER A 77 7.78 17.50 21.43
CA SER A 77 8.99 18.34 21.41
C SER A 77 8.63 19.81 21.14
N ALA A 78 9.36 20.76 21.72
CA ALA A 78 9.14 22.19 21.46
C ALA A 78 9.33 22.58 19.97
N ARG A 79 9.83 21.65 19.14
CA ARG A 79 9.94 21.74 17.68
C ARG A 79 8.72 21.14 16.94
N ALA A 80 7.93 20.27 17.59
CA ALA A 80 6.65 19.76 17.12
C ALA A 80 5.49 20.71 17.46
N ALA A 81 5.46 21.24 18.69
CA ALA A 81 4.58 22.36 19.04
C ALA A 81 4.84 23.58 18.13
N ARG A 82 6.13 23.89 17.86
CA ARG A 82 6.48 24.88 16.85
C ARG A 82 6.21 24.43 15.42
N ARG A 83 6.14 23.13 15.05
CA ARG A 83 5.79 22.69 13.67
C ARG A 83 4.41 23.13 13.22
N HIS A 84 3.42 23.06 14.11
CA HIS A 84 2.09 23.63 13.87
C HIS A 84 2.06 25.17 13.86
N LEU A 85 3.20 25.80 14.13
CA LEU A 85 3.46 27.24 14.02
C LEU A 85 4.65 27.57 13.05
N SER A 86 5.24 26.58 12.34
CA SER A 86 6.38 26.59 11.36
C SER A 86 7.32 25.35 11.45
N ALA A 87 7.62 24.70 10.31
CA ALA A 87 7.91 23.25 10.23
C ALA A 87 9.38 22.70 10.41
N THR A 88 9.55 21.36 10.24
CA THR A 88 10.81 20.54 10.09
C THR A 88 11.61 20.14 11.38
N SER A 89 12.62 19.22 11.40
CA SER A 89 12.79 17.84 10.85
C SER A 89 13.99 17.09 11.54
N SER A 90 13.88 15.78 11.89
CA SER A 90 15.01 14.84 12.26
C SER A 90 14.56 13.43 12.79
N GLN A 91 15.31 12.29 12.75
CA GLN A 91 16.21 11.61 11.77
C GLN A 91 16.70 10.22 12.30
N ILE A 92 16.84 9.19 11.45
CA ILE A 92 17.46 7.84 11.68
C ILE A 92 18.20 7.44 10.36
N PRO A 93 19.27 6.59 10.33
CA PRO A 93 20.29 6.64 9.26
C PRO A 93 19.99 5.86 7.96
N THR A 94 20.75 6.17 6.91
CA THR A 94 20.61 5.76 5.50
C THR A 94 21.97 5.47 4.86
N HIS A 95 21.98 4.77 3.71
CA HIS A 95 23.04 4.93 2.71
C HIS A 95 22.76 6.21 1.93
N ASP A 96 23.40 7.32 2.32
CA ASP A 96 23.27 8.58 1.60
C ASP A 96 23.94 8.53 0.22
N ILE A 97 23.39 9.29 -0.70
CA ILE A 97 24.06 9.69 -1.93
C ILE A 97 25.26 10.55 -1.54
N ALA A 98 26.47 10.04 -1.76
CA ALA A 98 27.69 10.73 -1.34
C ALA A 98 28.00 11.98 -2.19
N ASP A 99 27.58 11.99 -3.46
CA ASP A 99 27.77 13.10 -4.39
C ASP A 99 26.57 13.23 -5.36
N HIS A 100 25.74 14.24 -5.12
CA HIS A 100 24.58 14.57 -5.96
C HIS A 100 24.98 15.07 -7.35
N ALA A 101 26.06 15.85 -7.45
CA ALA A 101 26.50 16.42 -8.72
C ALA A 101 27.05 15.34 -9.64
N HIS A 102 27.81 14.39 -9.08
CA HIS A 102 28.27 13.21 -9.81
C HIS A 102 27.09 12.34 -10.28
N GLN A 103 26.13 11.99 -9.41
CA GLN A 103 24.97 11.21 -9.84
C GLN A 103 24.14 11.90 -10.92
N LEU A 104 23.95 13.22 -10.82
CA LEU A 104 23.25 13.98 -11.85
C LEU A 104 24.01 13.92 -13.19
N SER A 105 25.34 14.05 -13.17
CA SER A 105 26.16 13.95 -14.39
C SER A 105 26.03 12.61 -15.11
N LEU A 106 25.79 11.51 -14.37
CA LEU A 106 25.61 10.17 -14.94
C LEU A 106 24.26 10.00 -15.67
N VAL A 107 23.23 10.75 -15.29
CA VAL A 107 21.90 10.70 -15.92
C VAL A 107 21.59 11.87 -16.86
N GLN A 108 22.40 12.93 -16.84
CA GLN A 108 22.16 14.18 -17.58
C GLN A 108 21.88 13.94 -19.06
N ALA A 109 22.68 13.11 -19.75
CA ALA A 109 22.45 12.77 -21.15
C ALA A 109 21.09 12.07 -21.41
N THR A 110 20.58 11.30 -20.43
CA THR A 110 19.25 10.67 -20.53
C THR A 110 18.14 11.69 -20.27
N LEU A 111 18.35 12.62 -19.34
CA LEU A 111 17.41 13.70 -19.02
C LEU A 111 17.26 14.71 -20.17
N ASP A 112 18.36 15.02 -20.86
CA ASP A 112 18.40 15.93 -22.01
C ASP A 112 18.00 15.26 -23.33
N THR A 113 17.71 13.95 -23.33
CA THR A 113 17.30 13.23 -24.55
C THR A 113 15.93 13.72 -25.03
N PRO A 114 15.80 14.24 -26.27
CA PRO A 114 14.51 14.66 -26.80
C PRO A 114 13.50 13.50 -26.86
N LEU A 115 12.30 13.71 -26.34
CA LEU A 115 11.27 12.67 -26.31
C LEU A 115 10.62 12.52 -27.69
N THR A 116 10.67 11.31 -28.25
CA THR A 116 9.85 10.92 -29.39
C THR A 116 8.61 10.24 -28.83
N VAL A 117 7.52 11.01 -28.73
CA VAL A 117 6.25 10.56 -28.14
C VAL A 117 5.35 9.95 -29.21
N HIS A 118 4.88 8.73 -28.96
CA HIS A 118 4.01 7.95 -29.84
C HIS A 118 2.64 7.78 -29.17
N LEU A 119 1.63 8.50 -29.65
CA LEU A 119 0.23 8.22 -29.29
C LEU A 119 -0.24 6.95 -30.02
N VAL A 120 -0.79 6.00 -29.28
CA VAL A 120 -1.27 4.71 -29.80
C VAL A 120 -2.77 4.59 -29.55
N GLU A 121 -3.55 4.86 -30.60
CA GLU A 121 -5.02 4.90 -30.59
C GLU A 121 -5.67 4.16 -31.77
N THR A 122 -4.87 3.58 -32.68
CA THR A 122 -5.32 2.82 -33.86
C THR A 122 -4.58 1.49 -34.02
N SER A 123 -5.20 0.53 -34.72
CA SER A 123 -4.62 -0.81 -34.96
C SER A 123 -3.24 -0.75 -35.63
N SER A 124 -3.04 0.16 -36.60
CA SER A 124 -1.76 0.34 -37.27
C SER A 124 -0.65 0.86 -36.33
N GLN A 125 -1.00 1.75 -35.40
CA GLN A 125 -0.04 2.25 -34.40
C GLN A 125 0.34 1.17 -33.38
N ILE A 126 -0.62 0.35 -32.90
CA ILE A 126 -0.29 -0.74 -31.97
C ILE A 126 0.53 -1.83 -32.66
N ASP A 127 0.23 -2.21 -33.91
CA ASP A 127 1.05 -3.17 -34.68
C ASP A 127 2.48 -2.64 -34.89
N THR A 128 2.61 -1.34 -35.18
CA THR A 128 3.91 -0.65 -35.31
C THR A 128 4.67 -0.64 -33.97
N MET A 129 3.99 -0.32 -32.87
CA MET A 129 4.56 -0.34 -31.52
C MET A 129 5.04 -1.74 -31.13
N LEU A 130 4.21 -2.78 -31.31
CA LEU A 130 4.57 -4.15 -30.95
C LEU A 130 5.75 -4.66 -31.80
N THR A 131 5.76 -4.35 -33.09
CA THR A 131 6.90 -4.64 -33.99
C THR A 131 8.18 -3.92 -33.57
N TRP A 132 8.07 -2.68 -33.10
CA TRP A 132 9.21 -1.92 -32.55
C TRP A 132 9.70 -2.53 -31.24
N MET A 133 8.78 -2.89 -30.32
CA MET A 133 9.10 -3.54 -29.06
C MET A 133 9.80 -4.88 -29.30
N ASP A 134 9.35 -5.71 -30.25
CA ASP A 134 9.97 -6.99 -30.58
C ASP A 134 11.42 -6.85 -31.07
N ARG A 135 11.82 -5.67 -31.56
CA ARG A 135 13.22 -5.36 -31.88
C ARG A 135 13.94 -4.80 -30.65
N ALA A 136 13.41 -3.72 -30.08
CA ALA A 136 14.06 -3.00 -28.98
C ALA A 136 14.28 -3.86 -27.73
N THR A 137 13.32 -4.73 -27.38
CA THR A 137 13.33 -5.50 -26.14
C THR A 137 14.16 -6.79 -26.20
N ASN A 138 14.77 -7.15 -27.33
CA ASN A 138 15.49 -8.43 -27.47
C ASN A 138 17.02 -8.35 -27.28
N GLU A 139 17.61 -7.15 -27.27
CA GLU A 139 19.06 -7.00 -27.47
C GLU A 139 19.85 -6.47 -26.27
N MET A 140 19.19 -5.87 -25.27
CA MET A 140 19.88 -5.26 -24.12
C MET A 140 19.04 -5.22 -22.84
N THR A 141 19.72 -5.23 -21.69
CA THR A 141 19.20 -4.77 -20.40
C THR A 141 18.57 -3.38 -20.53
N MET A 142 17.35 -3.19 -20.03
CA MET A 142 16.72 -1.87 -20.03
C MET A 142 15.83 -1.61 -18.82
N VAL A 143 15.81 -0.33 -18.43
CA VAL A 143 14.79 0.22 -17.53
C VAL A 143 13.70 0.86 -18.37
N VAL A 144 12.44 0.51 -18.10
CA VAL A 144 11.24 1.08 -18.71
C VAL A 144 10.44 1.82 -17.63
N GLY A 145 10.17 3.10 -17.86
CA GLY A 145 9.27 3.88 -17.01
C GLY A 145 7.82 3.50 -17.30
N LEU A 146 7.03 3.31 -16.25
CA LEU A 146 5.59 3.05 -16.29
C LEU A 146 4.89 4.12 -15.45
N ASP A 147 3.82 4.67 -16.01
CA ASP A 147 2.80 5.40 -15.26
C ASP A 147 1.41 5.00 -15.77
N CYS A 148 0.35 5.44 -15.09
CA CYS A 148 -1.04 5.20 -15.48
C CYS A 148 -1.92 6.41 -15.15
N GLU A 149 -2.90 6.71 -16.01
CA GLU A 149 -3.90 7.75 -15.74
C GLU A 149 -5.33 7.20 -15.89
N TRP A 150 -6.24 7.74 -15.09
CA TRP A 150 -7.65 7.33 -14.98
C TRP A 150 -8.53 8.56 -14.77
N ARG A 151 -9.83 8.44 -15.06
CA ARG A 151 -10.77 9.54 -14.86
C ARG A 151 -10.86 9.96 -13.38
N PRO A 152 -10.60 11.24 -13.02
CA PRO A 152 -10.82 11.70 -11.66
C PRO A 152 -12.31 11.67 -11.29
N ARG A 153 -12.64 11.21 -10.08
CA ARG A 153 -14.03 11.13 -9.57
C ARG A 153 -14.82 12.44 -9.65
N ALA A 154 -14.16 13.59 -9.73
CA ALA A 154 -14.79 14.90 -9.92
C ALA A 154 -15.54 15.05 -11.26
N PHE A 155 -15.23 14.21 -12.26
CA PHE A 155 -15.92 14.18 -13.55
C PHE A 155 -17.01 13.09 -13.64
N ASN A 156 -17.20 12.27 -12.59
CA ASN A 156 -18.26 11.27 -12.57
C ASN A 156 -19.62 11.96 -12.37
N PRO A 157 -20.71 11.47 -13.01
CA PRO A 157 -22.02 12.08 -12.86
C PRO A 157 -22.50 11.98 -11.41
N THR A 158 -22.80 13.11 -10.78
CA THR A 158 -23.50 13.12 -9.49
C THR A 158 -24.95 12.68 -9.69
N ARG A 159 -25.34 11.56 -9.07
CA ARG A 159 -26.77 11.20 -8.98
C ARG A 159 -27.51 12.17 -8.05
N VAL A 160 -28.80 12.36 -8.35
CA VAL A 160 -29.72 13.24 -7.60
C VAL A 160 -29.78 12.86 -6.11
N ASP A 161 -29.51 11.60 -5.79
CA ASP A 161 -29.60 11.03 -4.43
C ASP A 161 -28.31 11.18 -3.60
N GLY A 162 -27.30 11.91 -4.10
CA GLY A 162 -26.08 12.25 -3.36
C GLY A 162 -25.06 11.12 -3.15
N HIS A 163 -25.37 9.88 -3.56
CA HIS A 163 -24.43 8.77 -3.56
C HIS A 163 -23.52 8.82 -4.80
N ASN A 164 -22.21 8.96 -4.57
CA ASN A 164 -21.19 8.69 -5.57
C ASN A 164 -21.05 7.18 -5.75
N ASP A 165 -21.60 6.66 -6.85
CA ASP A 165 -21.53 5.24 -7.19
C ASP A 165 -20.19 4.92 -7.87
N ASP A 166 -19.51 3.85 -7.44
CA ASP A 166 -18.27 3.37 -8.08
C ASP A 166 -18.54 2.76 -9.48
N LEU A 167 -19.81 2.63 -9.86
CA LEU A 167 -20.31 2.19 -11.18
C LEU A 167 -19.76 2.97 -12.39
N TYR A 168 -19.15 4.13 -12.17
CA TYR A 168 -18.52 4.97 -13.21
C TYR A 168 -16.98 5.02 -13.13
N ASP A 169 -16.33 4.14 -12.36
CA ASP A 169 -14.88 3.96 -12.49
C ASP A 169 -14.58 3.24 -13.81
N LEU A 170 -14.04 3.99 -14.78
CA LEU A 170 -13.63 3.47 -16.09
C LEU A 170 -12.32 2.67 -16.02
N GLY A 171 -11.69 2.59 -14.85
CA GLY A 171 -10.36 2.00 -14.69
C GLY A 171 -9.27 2.87 -15.31
N VAL A 172 -8.20 2.22 -15.77
CA VAL A 172 -7.07 2.88 -16.42
C VAL A 172 -7.48 3.32 -17.83
N THR A 173 -7.42 4.63 -18.08
CA THR A 173 -7.81 5.24 -19.36
C THR A 173 -6.61 5.62 -20.24
N VAL A 174 -5.41 5.73 -19.67
CA VAL A 174 -4.14 5.90 -20.41
C VAL A 174 -3.02 5.12 -19.70
N VAL A 175 -2.14 4.48 -20.45
CA VAL A 175 -0.90 3.88 -19.95
C VAL A 175 0.30 4.50 -20.65
N GLN A 176 1.37 4.78 -19.91
CA GLN A 176 2.56 5.43 -20.42
C GLN A 176 3.77 4.53 -20.23
N LEU A 177 4.56 4.34 -21.30
CA LEU A 177 5.75 3.49 -21.31
C LEU A 177 6.95 4.24 -21.89
N ALA A 178 7.90 4.61 -21.04
CA ALA A 178 9.12 5.32 -21.42
C ALA A 178 10.32 4.38 -21.53
N PHE A 179 10.86 4.24 -22.73
CA PHE A 179 11.99 3.37 -23.07
C PHE A 179 13.31 4.17 -23.13
N PRO A 180 14.47 3.49 -23.32
CA PRO A 180 15.72 4.16 -23.66
C PRO A 180 15.62 5.03 -24.93
N ASN A 181 16.60 5.94 -25.08
CA ASN A 181 16.76 6.80 -26.26
C ASN A 181 15.54 7.70 -26.56
N GLY A 182 14.76 8.08 -25.54
CA GLY A 182 13.68 9.06 -25.65
C GLY A 182 12.38 8.54 -26.25
N HIS A 183 12.27 7.25 -26.58
CA HIS A 183 11.01 6.67 -27.07
C HIS A 183 10.00 6.57 -25.92
N VAL A 184 8.85 7.23 -26.05
CA VAL A 184 7.75 7.12 -25.08
C VAL A 184 6.45 6.79 -25.80
N PHE A 185 5.77 5.73 -25.38
CA PHE A 185 4.46 5.35 -25.91
C PHE A 185 3.37 5.77 -24.91
N VAL A 186 2.35 6.46 -25.41
CA VAL A 186 1.15 6.85 -24.67
C VAL A 186 -0.01 6.09 -25.29
N LEU A 187 -0.54 5.11 -24.56
CA LEU A 187 -1.53 4.16 -25.06
C LEU A 187 -2.93 4.61 -24.65
N ASP A 188 -3.79 4.87 -25.62
CA ASP A 188 -5.20 5.14 -25.37
C ASP A 188 -5.92 3.84 -24.99
N CYS A 189 -6.13 3.64 -23.70
CA CYS A 189 -6.77 2.42 -23.17
C CYS A 189 -8.28 2.35 -23.46
N MET A 190 -8.88 3.44 -23.94
CA MET A 190 -10.27 3.48 -24.43
C MET A 190 -10.37 3.03 -25.90
N ALA A 191 -9.26 2.99 -26.64
CA ALA A 191 -9.22 2.49 -28.00
C ALA A 191 -9.22 0.96 -28.01
N THR A 192 -10.25 0.34 -28.60
CA THR A 192 -10.48 -1.12 -28.57
C THR A 192 -9.40 -1.97 -29.25
N CYS A 193 -8.50 -1.35 -30.03
CA CYS A 193 -7.35 -2.00 -30.64
C CYS A 193 -6.18 -2.23 -29.65
N VAL A 194 -6.15 -1.54 -28.51
CA VAL A 194 -4.99 -1.57 -27.59
C VAL A 194 -5.00 -2.85 -26.74
N MET A 195 -4.18 -3.82 -27.15
CA MET A 195 -4.07 -5.13 -26.51
C MET A 195 -3.04 -5.12 -25.36
N MET A 196 -3.48 -4.71 -24.17
CA MET A 196 -2.57 -4.52 -23.01
C MET A 196 -1.74 -5.75 -22.63
N SER A 197 -2.29 -6.97 -22.75
CA SER A 197 -1.51 -8.20 -22.52
C SER A 197 -0.34 -8.34 -23.50
N ALA A 198 -0.57 -8.09 -24.80
CA ALA A 198 0.48 -8.19 -25.81
C ALA A 198 1.62 -7.17 -25.59
N VAL A 199 1.33 -6.02 -24.98
CA VAL A 199 2.31 -5.01 -24.58
C VAL A 199 3.09 -5.47 -23.35
N PHE A 200 2.41 -5.83 -22.25
CA PHE A 200 3.07 -6.20 -21.00
C PHE A 200 3.81 -7.54 -21.07
N ASP A 201 3.35 -8.51 -21.88
CA ASP A 201 4.06 -9.79 -22.09
C ASP A 201 5.43 -9.59 -22.77
N ARG A 202 5.60 -8.52 -23.55
CA ARG A 202 6.90 -8.11 -24.11
C ARG A 202 7.82 -7.45 -23.08
N LEU A 203 7.25 -6.78 -22.09
CA LEU A 203 7.98 -6.25 -20.93
C LEU A 203 8.35 -7.34 -19.90
N CYS A 204 7.71 -8.51 -19.97
CA CYS A 204 7.91 -9.64 -19.07
C CYS A 204 9.18 -10.45 -19.40
N ARG A 205 10.35 -9.81 -19.31
CA ARG A 205 11.66 -10.41 -19.64
C ARG A 205 12.66 -10.24 -18.50
N PRO A 206 13.54 -11.24 -18.24
CA PRO A 206 14.50 -11.19 -17.13
C PRO A 206 15.63 -10.16 -17.29
N TRP A 207 15.64 -9.39 -18.39
CA TRP A 207 16.51 -8.24 -18.62
C TRP A 207 15.80 -6.88 -18.63
N ILE A 208 14.47 -6.86 -18.40
CA ILE A 208 13.68 -5.62 -18.35
C ILE A 208 13.31 -5.33 -16.89
N VAL A 209 13.55 -4.09 -16.47
CA VAL A 209 13.09 -3.56 -15.18
C VAL A 209 12.05 -2.48 -15.46
N VAL A 210 10.80 -2.73 -15.08
CA VAL A 210 9.74 -1.72 -15.12
C VAL A 210 9.77 -0.90 -13.83
N THR A 211 9.58 0.41 -13.91
CA THR A 211 9.59 1.30 -12.74
C THR A 211 8.48 2.33 -12.80
N GLY A 212 7.75 2.49 -11.70
CA GLY A 212 6.71 3.53 -11.50
C GLY A 212 6.89 4.24 -10.17
N PHE A 213 6.20 5.35 -9.93
CA PHE A 213 6.22 6.06 -8.65
C PHE A 213 4.98 5.72 -7.81
N CYS A 214 5.15 4.97 -6.71
CA CYS A 214 4.03 4.30 -6.00
C CYS A 214 3.35 3.17 -6.81
N VAL A 215 4.08 2.60 -7.79
CA VAL A 215 3.61 1.71 -8.87
C VAL A 215 2.71 0.53 -8.47
N SER A 216 2.70 0.14 -7.19
CA SER A 216 1.76 -0.86 -6.69
C SER A 216 0.30 -0.47 -6.93
N GLY A 217 -0.06 0.80 -6.78
CA GLY A 217 -1.44 1.27 -7.02
C GLY A 217 -1.83 1.21 -8.49
N ASP A 218 -0.87 1.46 -9.38
CA ASP A 218 -1.06 1.44 -10.84
C ASP A 218 -1.18 0.00 -11.33
N LEU A 219 -0.37 -0.93 -10.82
CA LEU A 219 -0.50 -2.36 -11.12
C LEU A 219 -1.83 -2.94 -10.60
N ASP A 220 -2.26 -2.57 -9.39
CA ASP A 220 -3.56 -2.99 -8.85
C ASP A 220 -4.72 -2.54 -9.77
N ARG A 221 -4.66 -1.29 -10.27
CA ARG A 221 -5.66 -0.74 -11.22
C ARG A 221 -5.57 -1.34 -12.61
N LEU A 222 -4.36 -1.60 -13.11
CA LEU A 222 -4.13 -2.30 -14.37
C LEU A 222 -4.72 -3.72 -14.34
N VAL A 223 -4.59 -4.45 -13.24
CA VAL A 223 -5.23 -5.76 -13.08
C VAL A 223 -6.75 -5.64 -12.92
N GLY A 224 -7.24 -4.61 -12.23
CA GLY A 224 -8.68 -4.31 -12.15
C GLY A 224 -9.31 -4.04 -13.53
N SER A 225 -8.58 -3.32 -14.40
CA SER A 225 -9.04 -2.98 -15.76
C SER A 225 -8.80 -4.11 -16.77
N TYR A 226 -7.70 -4.85 -16.61
CA TYR A 226 -7.24 -5.91 -17.51
C TYR A 226 -6.80 -7.16 -16.71
N PRO A 227 -7.73 -8.00 -16.23
CA PRO A 227 -7.42 -9.13 -15.34
C PRO A 227 -6.40 -10.14 -15.90
N ALA A 228 -6.26 -10.21 -17.23
CA ALA A 228 -5.24 -11.04 -17.90
C ALA A 228 -3.79 -10.69 -17.49
N LEU A 229 -3.53 -9.41 -17.15
CA LEU A 229 -2.21 -8.91 -16.72
C LEU A 229 -1.74 -9.50 -15.39
N ALA A 230 -2.65 -10.04 -14.57
CA ALA A 230 -2.28 -10.71 -13.34
C ALA A 230 -1.25 -11.82 -13.59
N ARG A 231 -1.41 -12.62 -14.66
CA ARG A 231 -0.45 -13.67 -15.04
C ARG A 231 0.91 -13.09 -15.41
N THR A 232 0.92 -11.99 -16.15
CA THR A 232 2.14 -11.30 -16.59
C THR A 232 2.91 -10.73 -15.40
N PHE A 233 2.23 -10.09 -14.45
CA PHE A 233 2.86 -9.53 -13.24
C PHE A 233 3.26 -10.59 -12.19
N GLN A 234 2.71 -11.79 -12.29
CA GLN A 234 3.04 -12.95 -11.47
C GLN A 234 4.21 -13.79 -12.01
N SER A 235 4.62 -13.56 -13.26
CA SER A 235 5.70 -14.28 -13.92
C SER A 235 7.04 -14.07 -13.20
N PRO A 236 7.90 -15.10 -13.07
CA PRO A 236 9.26 -14.94 -12.54
C PRO A 236 10.17 -14.07 -13.42
N HIS A 237 9.74 -13.76 -14.65
CA HIS A 237 10.42 -12.86 -15.58
C HIS A 237 9.95 -11.40 -15.48
N TRP A 238 8.89 -11.12 -14.70
CA TRP A 238 8.46 -9.76 -14.42
C TRP A 238 9.29 -9.14 -13.29
N THR A 239 9.97 -8.03 -13.58
CA THR A 239 10.66 -7.23 -12.55
C THR A 239 10.09 -5.82 -12.54
N CYS A 240 9.35 -5.48 -11.49
CA CYS A 240 8.88 -4.12 -11.25
C CYS A 240 9.49 -3.54 -9.96
N VAL A 241 9.91 -2.28 -10.00
CA VAL A 241 10.53 -1.54 -8.90
C VAL A 241 9.71 -0.28 -8.60
N ASP A 242 9.43 -0.04 -7.32
CA ASP A 242 8.75 1.18 -6.87
C ASP A 242 9.79 2.26 -6.56
N LEU A 243 9.87 3.26 -7.43
CA LEU A 243 10.80 4.39 -7.30
C LEU A 243 10.72 5.07 -5.93
N ARG A 244 9.52 5.14 -5.32
CA ARG A 244 9.35 5.77 -4.00
C ARG A 244 10.08 4.98 -2.92
N ARG A 245 10.09 3.65 -2.99
CA ARG A 245 10.80 2.78 -2.04
C ARG A 245 12.32 2.91 -2.20
N VAL A 246 12.78 3.00 -3.45
CA VAL A 246 14.19 3.27 -3.76
C VAL A 246 14.58 4.62 -3.16
N ALA A 247 13.94 5.71 -3.56
CA ALA A 247 14.23 7.06 -3.09
C ALA A 247 14.22 7.16 -1.56
N MET A 248 13.19 6.63 -0.88
CA MET A 248 13.09 6.62 0.59
C MET A 248 14.24 5.89 1.30
N SER A 249 14.86 4.90 0.65
CA SER A 249 16.03 4.19 1.21
C SER A 249 17.37 4.90 0.96
N ARG A 250 17.42 5.78 -0.05
CA ARG A 250 18.63 6.49 -0.49
C ARG A 250 18.74 7.93 0.03
N VAL A 251 17.62 8.52 0.47
CA VAL A 251 17.54 9.93 0.89
C VAL A 251 16.89 10.06 2.27
N ARG A 252 17.59 10.70 3.21
CA ARG A 252 17.01 11.05 4.52
C ARG A 252 15.84 12.02 4.35
N ARG A 253 14.69 11.67 4.94
CA ARG A 253 13.51 12.55 5.15
C ARG A 253 12.61 12.82 3.91
N LEU A 254 12.46 11.88 2.98
CA LEU A 254 11.49 11.96 1.85
C LEU A 254 10.00 11.70 2.23
N ALA A 255 9.61 11.85 3.50
CA ALA A 255 8.23 11.59 3.90
C ALA A 255 7.26 12.61 3.27
N GLY A 256 6.31 12.15 2.45
CA GLY A 256 5.29 12.98 1.79
C GLY A 256 5.74 13.66 0.49
N VAL A 257 6.91 13.33 -0.05
CA VAL A 257 7.44 13.92 -1.29
C VAL A 257 6.89 13.16 -2.51
N GLY A 258 6.31 13.89 -3.48
CA GLY A 258 5.79 13.34 -4.74
C GLY A 258 6.80 13.43 -5.91
N LEU A 259 6.46 12.83 -7.05
CA LEU A 259 7.32 12.73 -8.24
C LEU A 259 7.91 14.07 -8.69
N ALA A 260 7.07 15.09 -8.91
CA ALA A 260 7.51 16.43 -9.30
C ALA A 260 8.51 17.08 -8.31
N SER A 261 8.40 16.76 -7.02
CA SER A 261 9.34 17.25 -6.02
C SER A 261 10.66 16.46 -6.03
N LEU A 262 10.64 15.16 -6.35
CA LEU A 262 11.87 14.40 -6.61
C LEU A 262 12.59 14.92 -7.86
N ALA A 263 11.87 15.13 -8.97
CA ALA A 263 12.42 15.67 -10.21
C ALA A 263 13.09 17.04 -10.00
N SER A 264 12.40 17.95 -9.30
CA SER A 264 12.94 19.27 -8.99
C SER A 264 14.15 19.21 -8.04
N THR A 265 14.17 18.29 -7.08
CA THR A 265 15.25 18.18 -6.08
C THR A 265 16.50 17.46 -6.62
N PHE A 266 16.32 16.43 -7.45
CA PHE A 266 17.40 15.51 -7.83
C PHE A 266 17.82 15.60 -9.29
N LEU A 267 16.96 16.13 -10.17
CA LEU A 267 17.24 16.30 -11.60
C LEU A 267 17.26 17.77 -12.02
N ASN A 268 17.05 18.71 -11.08
CA ASN A 268 16.79 20.13 -11.37
C ASN A 268 15.65 20.38 -12.38
N HIS A 269 14.75 19.40 -12.54
CA HIS A 269 13.72 19.39 -13.57
C HIS A 269 12.36 19.81 -13.01
N THR A 270 11.73 20.82 -13.60
CA THR A 270 10.42 21.32 -13.15
C THR A 270 9.31 20.64 -13.94
N MET A 271 8.60 19.72 -13.29
CA MET A 271 7.45 19.06 -13.92
C MET A 271 6.20 19.95 -13.91
N PRO A 272 5.43 20.00 -15.02
CA PRO A 272 4.09 20.56 -15.01
C PRO A 272 3.18 19.79 -14.02
N LYS A 273 2.06 20.41 -13.62
CA LYS A 273 1.03 19.77 -12.78
C LYS A 273 -0.40 19.95 -13.32
N HIS A 274 -0.53 20.59 -14.47
CA HIS A 274 -1.82 21.11 -14.94
C HIS A 274 -2.74 20.02 -15.50
N GLN A 275 -2.23 18.83 -15.84
CA GLN A 275 -3.04 17.69 -16.29
C GLN A 275 -3.30 16.62 -15.21
N GLN A 276 -2.66 16.72 -14.04
CA GLN A 276 -2.77 15.73 -12.95
C GLN A 276 -4.22 15.44 -12.50
N CYS A 277 -5.13 16.40 -12.70
CA CYS A 277 -6.56 16.28 -12.42
C CYS A 277 -7.42 16.55 -13.67
N SER A 278 -6.91 16.28 -14.88
CA SER A 278 -7.66 16.43 -16.14
C SER A 278 -8.70 15.33 -16.31
N ASP A 279 -9.69 15.52 -17.20
CA ASP A 279 -10.60 14.43 -17.57
C ASP A 279 -9.87 13.47 -18.54
N TRP A 280 -9.17 12.50 -17.97
CA TRP A 280 -8.43 11.47 -18.72
C TRP A 280 -9.30 10.51 -19.52
N ALA A 281 -10.64 10.59 -19.42
CA ALA A 281 -11.58 9.90 -20.30
C ALA A 281 -12.04 10.77 -21.49
N ALA A 282 -11.73 12.07 -21.52
CA ALA A 282 -12.04 12.92 -22.67
C ALA A 282 -11.27 12.47 -23.92
N ARG A 283 -11.93 12.47 -25.08
CA ARG A 283 -11.33 12.11 -26.38
C ARG A 283 -11.65 13.14 -27.47
N PRO A 284 -10.71 13.42 -28.39
CA PRO A 284 -9.32 12.94 -28.42
C PRO A 284 -8.51 13.46 -27.23
N LEU A 285 -7.42 12.76 -26.86
CA LEU A 285 -6.49 13.28 -25.86
C LEU A 285 -5.86 14.58 -26.37
N THR A 286 -5.77 15.60 -25.52
CA THR A 286 -5.12 16.86 -25.90
C THR A 286 -3.60 16.70 -25.99
N ALA A 287 -2.93 17.49 -26.83
CA ALA A 287 -1.46 17.46 -26.93
C ALA A 287 -0.79 17.64 -25.56
N ALA A 288 -1.31 18.55 -24.71
CA ALA A 288 -0.80 18.78 -23.37
C ALA A 288 -1.01 17.58 -22.41
N GLN A 289 -2.09 16.81 -22.56
CA GLN A 289 -2.27 15.53 -21.85
C GLN A 289 -1.24 14.49 -22.30
N VAL A 290 -1.01 14.36 -23.62
CA VAL A 290 -0.03 13.42 -24.18
C VAL A 290 1.41 13.77 -23.77
N GLU A 291 1.78 15.06 -23.80
CA GLU A 291 3.08 15.57 -23.35
C GLU A 291 3.30 15.36 -21.84
N TYR A 292 2.29 15.68 -21.01
CA TYR A 292 2.34 15.45 -19.56
C TYR A 292 2.54 13.96 -19.25
N ALA A 293 1.68 13.12 -19.84
CA ALA A 293 1.71 11.67 -19.69
C ALA A 293 3.08 11.08 -20.06
N ALA A 294 3.64 11.49 -21.20
CA ALA A 294 4.95 11.03 -21.64
C ALA A 294 6.09 11.45 -20.70
N LEU A 295 6.01 12.66 -20.13
CA LEU A 295 7.02 13.20 -19.22
C LEU A 295 7.02 12.47 -17.87
N ASP A 296 5.86 12.17 -17.28
CA ASP A 296 5.78 11.51 -15.96
C ASP A 296 6.48 10.13 -16.01
N ALA A 297 6.15 9.27 -16.99
CA ALA A 297 6.82 7.99 -17.18
C ALA A 297 8.34 8.13 -17.47
N HIS A 298 8.74 9.12 -18.27
CA HIS A 298 10.16 9.36 -18.55
C HIS A 298 10.94 9.79 -17.29
N ILE A 299 10.41 10.73 -16.51
CA ILE A 299 11.07 11.24 -15.31
C ILE A 299 11.17 10.17 -14.22
N VAL A 300 10.18 9.29 -14.07
CA VAL A 300 10.30 8.12 -13.18
C VAL A 300 11.50 7.24 -13.57
N ARG A 301 11.67 6.96 -14.87
CA ARG A 301 12.79 6.17 -15.38
C ARG A 301 14.14 6.85 -15.09
N VAL A 302 14.26 8.15 -15.35
CA VAL A 302 15.51 8.91 -15.09
C VAL A 302 15.81 8.95 -13.59
N LEU A 303 14.80 9.14 -12.73
CA LEU A 303 14.98 9.11 -11.27
C LEU A 303 15.43 7.74 -10.76
N LEU A 304 14.94 6.62 -11.31
CA LEU A 304 15.44 5.30 -10.91
C LEU A 304 16.92 5.13 -11.28
N LEU A 305 17.31 5.53 -12.49
CA LEU A 305 18.71 5.52 -12.92
C LEU A 305 19.57 6.38 -11.97
N TYR A 306 19.09 7.58 -11.62
CA TYR A 306 19.78 8.48 -10.70
C TYR A 306 20.03 7.84 -9.32
N PHE A 307 19.00 7.26 -8.70
CA PHE A 307 19.12 6.65 -7.35
C PHE A 307 19.94 5.35 -7.32
N THR A 308 20.20 4.75 -8.49
CA THR A 308 20.95 3.50 -8.63
C THR A 308 22.31 3.66 -9.32
N ALA A 309 22.67 4.86 -9.79
CA ALA A 309 23.88 5.12 -10.60
C ALA A 309 25.23 4.83 -9.91
N ASP A 310 25.28 4.88 -8.57
CA ASP A 310 26.45 4.55 -7.76
C ASP A 310 26.46 3.09 -7.25
N LEU A 311 25.40 2.34 -7.52
CA LEU A 311 25.35 0.91 -7.24
C LEU A 311 26.07 0.18 -8.37
N LYS A 312 26.90 -0.82 -8.03
CA LYS A 312 27.57 -1.65 -9.04
C LYS A 312 26.54 -2.24 -10.00
N GLU A 313 26.85 -2.20 -11.29
CA GLU A 313 26.09 -2.91 -12.32
C GLU A 313 25.93 -4.40 -11.95
N PRO A 314 24.84 -5.06 -12.40
CA PRO A 314 24.62 -6.48 -12.13
C PRO A 314 25.82 -7.31 -12.59
N THR A 315 26.51 -7.97 -11.66
CA THR A 315 27.70 -8.76 -12.00
C THR A 315 27.30 -9.97 -12.85
N ILE A 316 27.86 -10.06 -14.06
CA ILE A 316 27.70 -11.22 -14.94
C ILE A 316 28.32 -12.44 -14.25
N CYS A 317 27.50 -13.46 -13.95
CA CYS A 317 27.97 -14.72 -13.38
C CYS A 317 27.78 -15.85 -14.39
N SER A 318 28.90 -16.39 -14.86
CA SER A 318 28.95 -17.39 -15.95
C SER A 318 28.82 -18.82 -15.40
N THR A 319 27.61 -19.34 -15.24
CA THR A 319 27.40 -20.76 -14.86
C THR A 319 26.32 -21.46 -15.69
N SER A 320 26.77 -22.28 -16.65
CA SER A 320 26.18 -23.53 -17.18
C SER A 320 24.64 -23.66 -17.22
N THR A 321 23.99 -23.45 -18.37
CA THR A 321 23.64 -24.49 -19.38
C THR A 321 22.57 -25.50 -18.96
N THR A 322 21.30 -25.11 -19.15
CA THR A 322 20.24 -26.03 -19.61
C THR A 322 19.66 -25.49 -20.94
N SER A 323 18.99 -26.33 -21.74
CA SER A 323 18.53 -25.94 -23.10
C SER A 323 17.42 -24.88 -23.12
N ASP A 324 16.79 -24.62 -21.98
CA ASP A 324 15.72 -23.63 -21.81
C ASP A 324 16.21 -22.32 -21.16
N ASP A 325 17.51 -22.21 -20.84
CA ASP A 325 18.11 -20.98 -20.30
C ASP A 325 18.42 -19.96 -21.41
N PRO A 326 18.09 -18.67 -21.22
CA PRO A 326 18.51 -17.62 -22.13
C PRO A 326 20.05 -17.47 -22.14
N PRO A 327 20.64 -16.97 -23.25
CA PRO A 327 22.08 -16.99 -23.45
C PRO A 327 22.87 -16.27 -22.34
N PRO A 328 24.08 -16.77 -21.97
CA PRO A 328 24.88 -16.17 -20.91
C PRO A 328 25.14 -14.68 -21.15
N GLY A 329 24.76 -13.83 -20.18
CA GLY A 329 24.89 -12.37 -20.26
C GLY A 329 23.58 -11.58 -20.29
N THR A 330 22.43 -12.23 -20.46
CA THR A 330 21.11 -11.54 -20.56
C THR A 330 20.25 -11.57 -19.30
N ARG A 331 20.77 -11.88 -18.10
CA ARG A 331 19.98 -11.75 -16.86
C ARG A 331 20.35 -10.48 -16.11
N VAL A 332 19.39 -9.56 -15.91
CA VAL A 332 19.53 -8.50 -14.92
C VAL A 332 19.41 -9.15 -13.55
N HIS A 333 20.56 -9.49 -12.96
CA HIS A 333 20.63 -9.93 -11.58
C HIS A 333 20.39 -8.75 -10.63
N THR A 334 19.14 -8.33 -10.53
CA THR A 334 18.58 -7.38 -9.56
C THR A 334 18.63 -7.93 -8.12
N ASN A 335 19.44 -8.97 -7.87
CA ASN A 335 19.73 -9.61 -6.59
C ASN A 335 20.74 -8.80 -5.75
N SER A 336 21.47 -7.87 -6.36
CA SER A 336 22.26 -6.85 -5.65
C SER A 336 21.40 -5.72 -5.08
N TRP A 337 20.16 -5.55 -5.57
CA TRP A 337 19.22 -4.54 -5.08
C TRP A 337 18.36 -5.12 -3.95
N PRO A 338 18.03 -4.32 -2.91
CA PRO A 338 17.12 -4.74 -1.85
C PRO A 338 15.79 -5.27 -2.38
N SER A 339 15.40 -6.47 -1.93
CA SER A 339 14.10 -7.07 -2.29
C SER A 339 12.90 -6.22 -1.88
N SER A 340 13.06 -5.32 -0.90
CA SER A 340 12.06 -4.33 -0.48
C SER A 340 11.73 -3.29 -1.55
N TRP A 341 12.61 -3.04 -2.52
CA TRP A 341 12.36 -2.13 -3.64
C TRP A 341 11.45 -2.74 -4.71
N ARG A 342 11.46 -4.07 -4.84
CA ARG A 342 10.64 -4.76 -5.84
C ARG A 342 9.17 -4.73 -5.43
N VAL A 343 8.30 -4.52 -6.41
CA VAL A 343 6.87 -4.80 -6.27
C VAL A 343 6.63 -6.23 -6.73
N VAL A 344 6.50 -7.12 -5.76
CA VAL A 344 5.92 -8.45 -6.01
C VAL A 344 4.43 -8.23 -6.11
N HIS A 345 3.89 -8.17 -7.33
CA HIS A 345 2.45 -8.32 -7.51
C HIS A 345 2.08 -9.72 -7.00
N PRO A 346 1.22 -9.84 -5.99
CA PRO A 346 1.05 -11.12 -5.32
C PRO A 346 0.44 -12.16 -6.27
N LEU A 347 0.88 -13.42 -6.11
CA LEU A 347 0.34 -14.63 -6.77
C LEU A 347 -1.13 -14.94 -6.38
N GLN A 348 -1.76 -14.03 -5.64
CA GLN A 348 -3.06 -14.18 -5.01
C GLN A 348 -3.62 -12.79 -4.77
N SER A 349 -4.85 -12.53 -5.21
CA SER A 349 -5.63 -11.35 -4.81
C SER A 349 -5.98 -11.43 -3.32
N TYR A 350 -6.24 -10.29 -2.67
CA TYR A 350 -6.89 -10.30 -1.36
C TYR A 350 -8.27 -10.96 -1.47
N LEU A 351 -8.69 -11.62 -0.40
CA LEU A 351 -10.01 -12.22 -0.30
C LEU A 351 -11.09 -11.14 -0.25
N GLY A 352 -12.14 -11.33 -1.03
CA GLY A 352 -13.26 -10.42 -1.18
C GLY A 352 -14.38 -10.68 -0.18
N GLU A 353 -15.54 -10.10 -0.45
CA GLU A 353 -16.74 -10.32 0.34
C GLU A 353 -17.29 -11.75 0.17
N ASP A 354 -17.28 -12.29 -1.05
CA ASP A 354 -17.76 -13.63 -1.35
C ASP A 354 -17.00 -14.71 -0.56
N ASP A 355 -15.69 -14.54 -0.38
CA ASP A 355 -14.86 -15.40 0.46
C ASP A 355 -15.30 -15.37 1.94
N VAL A 356 -15.68 -14.18 2.43
CA VAL A 356 -16.20 -14.01 3.80
C VAL A 356 -17.60 -14.60 3.92
N ALA A 357 -18.47 -14.42 2.93
CA ALA A 357 -19.81 -15.00 2.91
C ALA A 357 -19.77 -16.54 2.86
N ALA A 358 -18.88 -17.11 2.04
CA ALA A 358 -18.62 -18.55 2.00
C ALA A 358 -18.07 -19.08 3.34
N ALA A 359 -17.19 -18.32 4.01
CA ALA A 359 -16.68 -18.69 5.33
C ALA A 359 -17.76 -18.62 6.42
N VAL A 360 -18.57 -17.55 6.49
CA VAL A 360 -19.71 -17.43 7.42
C VAL A 360 -20.66 -18.61 7.26
N THR A 361 -21.02 -18.93 6.01
CA THR A 361 -21.93 -20.05 5.68
C THR A 361 -21.34 -21.40 6.07
N SER A 362 -20.10 -21.70 5.69
CA SER A 362 -19.45 -22.99 5.98
C SER A 362 -19.15 -23.20 7.47
N TRP A 363 -19.13 -22.13 8.26
CA TRP A 363 -18.95 -22.17 9.72
C TRP A 363 -20.30 -22.21 10.47
N GLY A 364 -21.43 -22.27 9.76
CA GLY A 364 -22.77 -22.33 10.35
C GLY A 364 -23.18 -21.04 11.08
N LEU A 365 -22.51 -19.92 10.79
CA LEU A 365 -22.75 -18.64 11.44
C LEU A 365 -23.90 -17.90 10.77
N SER A 366 -24.61 -17.08 11.55
CA SER A 366 -25.58 -16.11 11.03
C SER A 366 -24.90 -14.76 10.88
N GLY A 367 -24.77 -14.27 9.64
CA GLY A 367 -24.09 -13.00 9.37
C GLY A 367 -24.79 -12.17 8.30
N SER A 368 -25.10 -10.92 8.64
CA SER A 368 -25.66 -9.94 7.71
C SER A 368 -24.57 -8.97 7.27
N PHE A 369 -24.48 -8.72 5.95
CA PHE A 369 -23.48 -7.86 5.34
C PHE A 369 -24.02 -6.44 5.14
N TYR A 370 -23.21 -5.43 5.46
CA TYR A 370 -23.57 -4.03 5.41
C TYR A 370 -22.48 -3.18 4.76
N THR A 371 -22.89 -2.17 4.00
CA THR A 371 -22.02 -1.03 3.65
C THR A 371 -21.92 -0.11 4.86
N VAL A 372 -20.73 0.44 5.08
CA VAL A 372 -20.46 1.46 6.09
C VAL A 372 -20.74 2.84 5.48
N PRO A 373 -21.50 3.74 6.13
CA PRO A 373 -21.92 3.72 7.53
C PRO A 373 -23.32 3.11 7.80
N ASP A 374 -23.99 2.56 6.79
CA ASP A 374 -25.43 2.20 6.83
C ASP A 374 -25.78 0.97 7.70
N HIS A 375 -24.78 0.30 8.26
CA HIS A 375 -24.97 -0.72 9.29
C HIS A 375 -25.80 -0.23 10.50
N PRO A 376 -26.54 -1.12 11.20
CA PRO A 376 -27.30 -0.76 12.38
C PRO A 376 -26.40 -0.21 13.50
N ARG A 377 -26.85 0.87 14.17
CA ARG A 377 -26.08 1.55 15.22
C ARG A 377 -25.94 0.78 16.54
N HIS A 378 -26.49 -0.43 16.64
CA HIS A 378 -26.35 -1.31 17.79
C HIS A 378 -25.28 -2.37 17.52
N GLY A 379 -24.33 -2.53 18.45
CA GLY A 379 -23.18 -3.43 18.32
C GLY A 379 -21.84 -2.67 18.35
N VAL A 380 -20.74 -3.44 18.39
CA VAL A 380 -19.38 -2.90 18.51
C VAL A 380 -18.63 -3.08 17.19
N MET A 381 -18.02 -2.01 16.68
CA MET A 381 -17.10 -2.10 15.54
C MET A 381 -15.77 -2.68 16.02
N VAL A 382 -15.28 -3.75 15.38
CA VAL A 382 -14.04 -4.42 15.80
C VAL A 382 -12.93 -4.25 14.78
N LYS A 383 -11.69 -4.31 15.25
CA LYS A 383 -10.49 -4.40 14.43
C LYS A 383 -9.80 -5.73 14.69
N THR A 384 -9.22 -6.31 13.64
CA THR A 384 -8.35 -7.49 13.76
C THR A 384 -6.91 -7.09 13.50
N VAL A 385 -6.01 -7.42 14.43
CA VAL A 385 -4.58 -7.14 14.33
C VAL A 385 -3.82 -8.46 14.13
N ALA A 386 -3.15 -8.58 12.99
CA ALA A 386 -2.37 -9.76 12.64
C ALA A 386 -0.97 -9.72 13.30
N TRP A 387 -0.61 -10.80 13.98
CA TRP A 387 0.70 -11.02 14.61
C TRP A 387 1.37 -12.28 14.05
N THR A 388 2.69 -12.22 13.95
CA THR A 388 3.56 -13.36 13.69
C THR A 388 4.42 -13.61 14.93
N VAL A 389 4.52 -14.87 15.34
CA VAL A 389 5.28 -15.33 16.50
C VAL A 389 6.32 -16.35 16.04
N HIS A 390 7.58 -16.12 16.38
CA HIS A 390 8.67 -17.03 16.06
C HIS A 390 9.20 -17.71 17.33
N THR A 391 9.44 -19.00 17.22
CA THR A 391 10.03 -19.84 18.28
C THR A 391 11.50 -20.15 18.01
N ARG A 392 12.20 -20.72 19.00
CA ARG A 392 13.62 -21.18 18.87
C ARG A 392 13.85 -22.16 17.74
N GLN A 393 12.81 -22.87 17.31
CA GLN A 393 12.85 -23.85 16.23
C GLN A 393 12.59 -23.20 14.84
N GLN A 394 12.58 -21.86 14.76
CA GLN A 394 12.23 -21.06 13.58
C GLN A 394 10.82 -21.35 13.01
N THR A 395 9.93 -21.96 13.79
CA THR A 395 8.53 -22.11 13.39
C THR A 395 7.78 -20.78 13.55
N SER A 396 7.12 -20.34 12.48
CA SER A 396 6.27 -19.14 12.46
C SER A 396 4.82 -19.53 12.72
N HIS A 397 4.27 -19.00 13.81
CA HIS A 397 2.86 -19.11 14.20
C HIS A 397 2.17 -17.77 13.95
N TYR A 398 0.88 -17.80 13.61
CA TYR A 398 0.14 -16.61 13.21
C TYR A 398 -1.09 -16.41 14.10
N LEU A 399 -1.35 -15.17 14.51
CA LEU A 399 -2.50 -14.82 15.33
C LEU A 399 -3.30 -13.68 14.73
N ALA A 400 -4.62 -13.80 14.75
CA ALA A 400 -5.59 -12.77 14.41
C ALA A 400 -6.25 -12.26 15.71
N VAL A 401 -5.79 -11.12 16.24
CA VAL A 401 -6.28 -10.58 17.51
C VAL A 401 -7.42 -9.61 17.26
N VAL A 402 -8.64 -9.99 17.63
CA VAL A 402 -9.88 -9.24 17.42
C VAL A 402 -10.23 -8.50 18.71
N LEU A 403 -10.35 -7.18 18.61
CA LEU A 403 -10.71 -6.31 19.73
C LEU A 403 -11.58 -5.14 19.25
N ASP A 404 -12.27 -4.49 20.19
CA ASP A 404 -12.97 -3.23 19.96
C ASP A 404 -12.06 -2.22 19.24
N LEU A 405 -12.59 -1.54 18.21
CA LEU A 405 -11.90 -0.52 17.44
C LEU A 405 -11.26 0.57 18.32
N HIS A 406 -11.84 0.89 19.48
CA HIS A 406 -11.34 1.88 20.43
C HIS A 406 -10.28 1.35 21.40
N LYS A 407 -10.26 0.04 21.70
CA LYS A 407 -9.34 -0.55 22.69
C LYS A 407 -7.96 -0.81 22.09
N THR A 408 -6.95 -1.02 22.93
CA THR A 408 -5.55 -1.20 22.49
C THR A 408 -4.99 -2.52 23.01
N ILE A 409 -4.09 -3.17 22.26
CA ILE A 409 -3.54 -4.48 22.65
C ILE A 409 -2.51 -4.28 23.77
N ASP A 410 -2.76 -4.94 24.90
CA ASP A 410 -1.81 -5.14 25.98
C ASP A 410 -0.81 -6.23 25.55
N VAL A 411 0.28 -5.80 24.90
CA VAL A 411 1.28 -6.70 24.34
C VAL A 411 1.90 -7.64 25.41
N PRO A 412 2.23 -7.18 26.63
CA PRO A 412 2.63 -8.07 27.73
C PRO A 412 1.60 -9.15 28.06
N LYS A 413 0.31 -8.81 28.22
CA LYS A 413 -0.74 -9.83 28.48
C LYS A 413 -0.90 -10.80 27.32
N LEU A 414 -0.89 -10.31 26.08
CA LEU A 414 -0.98 -11.15 24.89
C LEU A 414 0.23 -12.09 24.78
N GLN A 415 1.45 -11.62 25.09
CA GLN A 415 2.66 -12.46 25.13
C GLN A 415 2.57 -13.55 26.20
N ALA A 416 2.12 -13.20 27.42
CA ALA A 416 1.90 -14.16 28.49
C ALA A 416 0.85 -15.22 28.10
N PHE A 417 -0.27 -14.79 27.53
CA PHE A 417 -1.33 -15.65 27.03
C PHE A 417 -0.86 -16.63 25.95
N VAL A 418 -0.07 -16.15 24.98
CA VAL A 418 0.52 -17.00 23.92
C VAL A 418 1.47 -18.04 24.50
N ALA A 419 2.29 -17.64 25.48
CA ALA A 419 3.25 -18.51 26.17
C ALA A 419 2.62 -19.55 27.12
N THR A 420 1.34 -19.39 27.51
CA THR A 420 0.62 -20.36 28.33
C THR A 420 -0.41 -21.19 27.56
N THR A 421 -0.96 -20.66 26.47
CA THR A 421 -2.11 -21.25 25.76
C THR A 421 -1.74 -21.97 24.47
N PHE A 422 -0.71 -21.51 23.74
CA PHE A 422 -0.39 -22.02 22.40
C PHE A 422 1.02 -22.59 22.25
N LEU A 423 1.98 -22.13 23.05
CA LEU A 423 3.36 -22.56 22.98
C LEU A 423 3.77 -23.20 24.32
N THR A 424 4.52 -24.29 24.27
CA THR A 424 5.11 -24.94 25.46
C THR A 424 6.32 -24.19 26.03
N ALA A 425 6.67 -23.04 25.46
CA ALA A 425 7.75 -22.16 25.88
C ALA A 425 7.47 -20.71 25.44
N CYS A 426 8.08 -19.73 26.12
CA CYS A 426 7.95 -18.32 25.75
C CYS A 426 8.43 -18.07 24.29
N PRO A 427 7.71 -17.22 23.52
CA PRO A 427 8.15 -16.84 22.18
C PRO A 427 9.43 -15.99 22.24
N ASP A 428 10.41 -16.26 21.37
CA ASP A 428 11.64 -15.44 21.32
C ASP A 428 11.33 -14.05 20.73
N THR A 429 10.51 -14.03 19.67
CA THR A 429 10.00 -12.80 19.06
C THR A 429 8.53 -12.92 18.70
N MET A 430 7.81 -11.83 18.92
CA MET A 430 6.41 -11.65 18.56
C MET A 430 6.27 -10.24 17.99
N ALA A 431 5.79 -10.13 16.77
CA ALA A 431 5.72 -8.88 16.00
C ALA A 431 4.44 -8.81 15.17
N LEU A 432 4.11 -7.63 14.65
CA LEU A 432 3.03 -7.49 13.69
C LEU A 432 3.38 -8.22 12.40
N THR A 433 2.39 -8.87 11.79
CA THR A 433 2.56 -9.65 10.56
C THR A 433 3.06 -8.78 9.39
N SER A 434 3.93 -9.37 8.56
CA SER A 434 4.45 -8.75 7.34
C SER A 434 3.34 -8.53 6.30
N GLU A 435 3.57 -7.67 5.31
CA GLU A 435 2.60 -7.47 4.22
C GLU A 435 2.46 -8.72 3.33
N ARG A 436 3.55 -9.47 3.14
CA ARG A 436 3.56 -10.76 2.46
C ARG A 436 2.69 -11.79 3.18
N ASP A 437 2.85 -11.93 4.49
CA ASP A 437 2.10 -12.91 5.28
C ASP A 437 0.62 -12.50 5.45
N LEU A 438 0.33 -11.20 5.52
CA LEU A 438 -1.05 -10.70 5.46
C LEU A 438 -1.77 -11.17 4.19
N MET A 439 -1.12 -11.06 3.03
CA MET A 439 -1.69 -11.59 1.78
C MET A 439 -1.78 -13.12 1.76
N HIS A 440 -0.67 -13.82 2.04
CA HIS A 440 -0.57 -15.27 1.79
C HIS A 440 -1.04 -16.17 2.93
N VAL A 441 -1.19 -15.66 4.16
CA VAL A 441 -1.64 -16.44 5.33
C VAL A 441 -3.00 -15.97 5.82
N PHE A 442 -3.19 -14.65 5.98
CA PHE A 442 -4.46 -14.11 6.46
C PHE A 442 -5.46 -13.92 5.31
N GLY A 443 -5.00 -13.53 4.13
CA GLY A 443 -5.84 -13.27 2.96
C GLY A 443 -6.32 -11.83 2.81
N TYR A 444 -5.97 -10.92 3.73
CA TYR A 444 -6.56 -9.58 3.80
C TYR A 444 -5.51 -8.47 3.93
N SER A 445 -5.84 -7.30 3.39
CA SER A 445 -5.03 -6.09 3.56
C SER A 445 -5.09 -5.59 5.01
N ARG A 446 -4.15 -4.70 5.40
CA ARG A 446 -4.17 -4.09 6.73
C ARG A 446 -5.49 -3.35 6.96
N GLY A 447 -6.24 -3.78 7.98
CA GLY A 447 -7.54 -3.20 8.36
C GLY A 447 -8.77 -3.81 7.67
N SER A 448 -8.62 -4.82 6.80
CA SER A 448 -9.71 -5.40 6.00
C SER A 448 -10.18 -6.79 6.47
N ILE A 449 -10.08 -7.09 7.76
CA ILE A 449 -10.08 -8.47 8.28
C ILE A 449 -11.02 -8.68 9.47
N GLY A 450 -11.86 -9.71 9.40
CA GLY A 450 -12.65 -10.26 10.51
C GLY A 450 -12.05 -11.52 11.15
N PRO A 451 -12.75 -12.15 12.11
CA PRO A 451 -12.38 -13.45 12.68
C PRO A 451 -12.58 -14.64 11.71
N VAL A 452 -13.25 -14.41 10.59
CA VAL A 452 -13.67 -15.43 9.60
C VAL A 452 -13.18 -15.07 8.21
N GLY A 453 -13.09 -16.07 7.33
CA GLY A 453 -12.62 -15.90 5.95
C GLY A 453 -11.10 -15.97 5.77
N LEU A 454 -10.33 -16.42 6.77
CA LEU A 454 -8.86 -16.40 6.67
C LEU A 454 -8.32 -17.38 5.63
N ARG A 455 -7.42 -16.94 4.75
CA ARG A 455 -6.89 -17.77 3.64
C ARG A 455 -6.28 -19.10 4.11
N CYS A 456 -5.39 -19.04 5.09
CA CYS A 456 -4.79 -20.21 5.72
C CYS A 456 -5.38 -20.42 7.11
N GLN A 457 -6.70 -20.51 7.25
CA GLN A 457 -7.38 -20.53 8.56
C GLN A 457 -6.89 -21.63 9.51
N ALA A 458 -6.42 -22.78 9.00
CA ALA A 458 -5.82 -23.84 9.83
C ALA A 458 -4.43 -23.48 10.42
N ARG A 459 -3.79 -22.40 9.96
CA ARG A 459 -2.48 -21.90 10.40
C ARG A 459 -2.57 -20.62 11.25
N VAL A 460 -3.76 -20.08 11.45
CA VAL A 460 -3.99 -18.81 12.18
C VAL A 460 -4.86 -19.08 13.40
N HIS A 461 -4.37 -18.69 14.57
CA HIS A 461 -5.13 -18.70 15.81
C HIS A 461 -5.92 -17.40 15.96
N VAL A 462 -7.23 -17.48 16.11
CA VAL A 462 -8.05 -16.29 16.36
C VAL A 462 -8.10 -16.05 17.88
N VAL A 463 -7.76 -14.84 18.32
CA VAL A 463 -7.85 -14.42 19.72
C VAL A 463 -8.86 -13.30 19.81
N VAL A 464 -9.98 -13.53 20.51
CA VAL A 464 -11.00 -12.50 20.74
C VAL A 464 -10.82 -11.91 22.12
N ASP A 465 -10.83 -10.58 22.22
CA ASP A 465 -10.78 -9.93 23.52
C ASP A 465 -12.06 -10.20 24.33
N VAL A 466 -11.88 -10.53 25.62
CA VAL A 466 -12.96 -10.94 26.52
C VAL A 466 -14.09 -9.89 26.62
N SER A 467 -13.78 -8.60 26.41
CA SER A 467 -14.80 -7.56 26.48
C SER A 467 -15.85 -7.71 25.38
N LEU A 468 -15.46 -8.14 24.18
CA LEU A 468 -16.37 -8.36 23.06
C LEU A 468 -17.34 -9.53 23.32
N VAL A 469 -17.00 -10.42 24.24
CA VAL A 469 -17.81 -11.57 24.64
C VAL A 469 -18.92 -11.16 25.62
N HIS A 470 -18.62 -10.24 26.54
CA HIS A 470 -19.52 -9.85 27.62
C HIS A 470 -20.30 -8.56 27.36
N GLU A 471 -19.73 -7.62 26.60
CA GLU A 471 -20.28 -6.26 26.42
C GLU A 471 -21.10 -6.11 25.12
N ALA A 472 -20.90 -6.99 24.12
CA ALA A 472 -21.47 -6.85 22.78
C ALA A 472 -22.46 -7.97 22.43
N SER A 473 -23.67 -7.62 21.99
CA SER A 473 -24.63 -8.56 21.39
C SER A 473 -24.32 -8.86 19.91
N VAL A 474 -23.71 -7.89 19.22
CA VAL A 474 -23.30 -7.94 17.82
C VAL A 474 -21.94 -7.28 17.69
N ILE A 475 -21.02 -7.88 16.92
CA ILE A 475 -19.78 -7.25 16.48
C ILE A 475 -19.74 -7.11 14.96
N TYR A 476 -19.29 -5.95 14.47
CA TYR A 476 -19.12 -5.67 13.05
C TYR A 476 -17.67 -5.90 12.66
N CYS A 477 -17.45 -6.93 11.85
CA CYS A 477 -16.13 -7.40 11.41
C CYS A 477 -15.91 -7.02 9.95
N GLY A 478 -14.66 -6.76 9.52
CA GLY A 478 -14.36 -6.46 8.12
C GLY A 478 -14.72 -7.61 7.17
N ALA A 479 -15.35 -7.29 6.03
CA ALA A 479 -15.83 -8.24 5.03
C ALA A 479 -15.05 -8.14 3.70
N GLY A 480 -13.71 -8.21 3.76
CA GLY A 480 -12.82 -8.14 2.59
C GLY A 480 -12.62 -6.73 2.03
N ALA A 481 -13.70 -6.03 1.65
CA ALA A 481 -13.62 -4.64 1.20
C ALA A 481 -13.58 -3.66 2.38
N ARG A 482 -12.84 -2.55 2.25
CA ARG A 482 -12.65 -1.55 3.33
C ARG A 482 -13.93 -0.87 3.83
N HIS A 483 -14.98 -0.86 3.02
CA HIS A 483 -16.29 -0.25 3.33
C HIS A 483 -17.38 -1.28 3.63
N ARG A 484 -17.05 -2.58 3.69
CA ARG A 484 -18.00 -3.67 3.93
C ARG A 484 -17.71 -4.34 5.26
N VAL A 485 -18.76 -4.58 6.03
CA VAL A 485 -18.70 -5.28 7.31
C VAL A 485 -19.75 -6.39 7.37
N VAL A 486 -19.44 -7.45 8.11
CA VAL A 486 -20.39 -8.50 8.48
C VAL A 486 -20.70 -8.39 9.97
N ALA A 487 -21.99 -8.35 10.30
CA ALA A 487 -22.49 -8.40 11.66
C ALA A 487 -22.51 -9.85 12.14
N LEU A 488 -21.79 -10.16 13.23
CA LEU A 488 -21.69 -11.51 13.79
C LEU A 488 -22.00 -11.48 15.28
N CYS A 489 -22.61 -12.55 15.80
CA CYS A 489 -22.85 -12.70 17.24
C CYS A 489 -21.59 -13.25 17.94
N PRO A 490 -21.04 -12.60 18.97
CA PRO A 490 -19.83 -13.07 19.66
C PRO A 490 -19.94 -14.49 20.23
N SER A 491 -21.11 -14.89 20.73
CA SER A 491 -21.34 -16.25 21.26
C SER A 491 -21.24 -17.33 20.17
N GLN A 492 -21.78 -17.07 18.98
CA GLN A 492 -21.64 -17.96 17.82
C GLN A 492 -20.18 -18.08 17.39
N LEU A 493 -19.41 -16.99 17.47
CA LEU A 493 -17.98 -17.01 17.16
C LEU A 493 -17.17 -17.85 18.16
N ILE A 494 -17.48 -17.79 19.46
CA ILE A 494 -16.72 -18.55 20.47
C ILE A 494 -17.00 -20.06 20.38
N ALA A 495 -18.18 -20.44 19.90
CA ALA A 495 -18.53 -21.84 19.63
C ALA A 495 -17.63 -22.53 18.57
N LEU A 496 -16.79 -21.77 17.86
CA LEU A 496 -15.82 -22.25 16.86
C LEU A 496 -14.51 -22.80 17.46
N SER A 497 -14.47 -22.95 18.79
CA SER A 497 -13.44 -23.67 19.53
C SER A 497 -13.21 -25.08 18.95
N PRO A 498 -11.96 -25.58 18.83
CA PRO A 498 -10.73 -25.13 19.48
C PRO A 498 -9.91 -24.08 18.71
N ARG A 499 -10.42 -23.52 17.61
CA ARG A 499 -9.64 -22.60 16.74
C ARG A 499 -9.62 -21.15 17.18
N LEU A 500 -10.48 -20.79 18.14
CA LEU A 500 -10.62 -19.47 18.70
C LEU A 500 -10.42 -19.54 20.21
N ALA A 501 -9.60 -18.62 20.74
CA ALA A 501 -9.39 -18.48 22.17
C ALA A 501 -9.81 -17.08 22.65
N VAL A 502 -10.29 -17.00 23.89
CA VAL A 502 -10.71 -15.74 24.52
C VAL A 502 -9.61 -15.30 25.49
N SER A 503 -9.24 -14.02 25.46
CA SER A 503 -8.15 -13.49 26.27
C SER A 503 -8.46 -12.08 26.78
N THR A 504 -7.96 -11.74 27.97
CA THR A 504 -7.82 -10.35 28.45
C THR A 504 -6.60 -9.70 27.78
N CYS A 505 -6.66 -9.54 26.46
CA CYS A 505 -5.53 -9.10 25.64
C CYS A 505 -5.58 -7.61 25.28
N ALA A 506 -6.71 -6.94 25.54
CA ALA A 506 -6.87 -5.52 25.43
C ALA A 506 -6.77 -4.81 26.78
N VAL A 507 -6.42 -3.53 26.72
CA VAL A 507 -6.75 -2.53 27.74
C VAL A 507 -7.68 -1.49 27.11
N GLY A 508 -8.48 -0.84 27.95
CA GLY A 508 -9.07 0.45 27.58
C GLY A 508 -7.97 1.40 27.09
N SER A 509 -8.36 2.44 26.35
CA SER A 509 -7.47 3.58 26.15
C SER A 509 -6.93 4.01 27.52
N LYS A 510 -5.60 4.12 27.67
CA LYS A 510 -4.96 4.29 28.99
C LYS A 510 -5.61 5.44 29.76
N GLY A 511 -6.31 5.14 30.85
CA GLY A 511 -7.12 6.12 31.56
C GLY A 511 -7.96 5.62 32.73
N ASP A 512 -7.68 4.42 33.26
CA ASP A 512 -8.08 4.06 34.63
C ASP A 512 -6.82 4.09 35.53
N ILE A 513 -6.41 5.34 35.83
CA ILE A 513 -5.74 5.90 37.03
C ILE A 513 -5.46 7.38 36.70
#